data_AF-A0A495KPH7-F1
#
_entry.id   AF-A0A495KPH7-F1
#
_cell.length_a   1.000
_cell.length_b   1.000
_cell.length_c   1.000
_cell.angle_alpha   90.00
_cell.angle_beta   90.00
_cell.angle_gamma   90.00
#
_symmetry.space_group_name_H-M   'P 1'
#
loop_
_entity.id
_entity.type
_entity.pdbx_description
1 polymer ?
#
loop_
_entity_poly.entity_id
_entity_poly.type
_entity_poly.pdbx_seq_one_letter_code
_entity_poly.pdbx_strand_id
1 'polypeptide(L)'
;MKKLFITLLLLTAQITLAQNAMADLKFEEAETAFNNQNYTTTIKHLDEFDKLYGSITAKSLYLRIVSQDKLFEPSKLYEKQDQFTLLTSLRKNASAYLKAMESEGLDDRYREVYTINQKLQQYPQDKATLQAEIQAINDNLNKYVGIYNSDPMYALQVEITKQGNTLFTELLNKTGPKSEKQPLKFVRKDEYIIEVSNTSLKFNPANASFTMNLQGIEFVLKKQ
;
A
#
# COMPACT_ATOMS: atom_id res chain seq x y z
N MET A 1 11.62 -47.63 -37.30
CA MET A 1 10.85 -46.39 -37.05
C MET A 1 10.04 -46.43 -35.74
N LYS A 2 9.23 -47.47 -35.46
CA LYS A 2 8.45 -47.55 -34.19
C LYS A 2 9.29 -47.46 -32.91
N LYS A 3 10.49 -48.08 -32.88
CA LYS A 3 11.40 -48.02 -31.72
C LYS A 3 11.96 -46.61 -31.44
N LEU A 4 12.19 -45.81 -32.49
CA LEU A 4 12.66 -44.42 -32.40
C LEU A 4 11.59 -43.51 -31.77
N PHE A 5 10.32 -43.72 -32.12
CA PHE A 5 9.19 -43.00 -31.52
C PHE A 5 9.03 -43.31 -30.02
N ILE A 6 9.21 -44.57 -29.61
CA ILE A 6 9.13 -44.96 -28.20
C ILE A 6 10.28 -44.34 -27.39
N THR A 7 11.51 -44.33 -27.94
CA THR A 7 12.65 -43.68 -27.28
C THR A 7 12.46 -42.17 -27.15
N LEU A 8 11.93 -41.51 -28.19
CA LEU A 8 11.65 -40.07 -28.15
C LEU A 8 10.56 -39.73 -27.12
N LEU A 9 9.51 -40.56 -27.01
CA LEU A 9 8.44 -40.38 -26.02
C LEU A 9 8.98 -40.53 -24.58
N LEU A 10 9.83 -41.53 -24.32
CA LEU A 10 10.46 -41.75 -23.01
C LEU A 10 11.39 -40.60 -22.59
N LEU A 11 12.10 -39.97 -23.54
CA LEU A 11 12.95 -38.81 -23.27
C LEU A 11 12.14 -37.57 -22.86
N THR A 12 10.95 -37.37 -23.43
CA THR A 12 10.09 -36.21 -23.09
C THR A 12 9.45 -36.32 -21.70
N ALA A 13 9.19 -37.55 -21.21
CA ALA A 13 8.58 -37.76 -19.90
C ALA A 13 9.51 -37.34 -18.74
N GLN A 14 10.83 -37.51 -18.90
CA GLN A 14 11.84 -37.16 -17.88
C GLN A 14 11.91 -35.66 -17.59
N ILE A 15 11.57 -34.82 -18.57
CA ILE A 15 11.66 -33.36 -18.47
C ILE A 15 10.65 -32.81 -17.45
N THR A 16 9.46 -33.42 -17.35
CA THR A 16 8.40 -32.97 -16.43
C THR A 16 8.75 -33.19 -14.95
N LEU A 17 9.43 -34.29 -14.63
CA LEU A 17 9.83 -34.61 -13.26
C LEU A 17 10.90 -33.64 -12.74
N ALA A 18 11.84 -33.22 -13.59
CA ALA A 18 12.87 -32.26 -13.22
C ALA A 18 12.31 -30.85 -12.97
N GLN A 19 11.28 -30.45 -13.73
CA GLN A 19 10.61 -29.16 -13.54
C GLN A 19 9.91 -29.06 -12.18
N ASN A 20 9.24 -30.13 -11.75
CA ASN A 20 8.58 -30.17 -10.45
C ASN A 20 9.58 -30.08 -9.28
N ALA A 21 10.70 -30.82 -9.36
CA ALA A 21 11.74 -30.75 -8.32
C ALA A 21 12.37 -29.34 -8.22
N MET A 22 12.57 -28.67 -9.36
CA MET A 22 13.05 -27.28 -9.36
C MET A 22 12.01 -26.31 -8.80
N ALA A 23 10.72 -26.53 -9.06
CA ALA A 23 9.65 -25.72 -8.48
C ALA A 23 9.67 -25.88 -6.94
N ASP A 24 9.68 -27.10 -6.41
CA ASP A 24 9.69 -27.32 -4.97
C ASP A 24 10.91 -26.68 -4.30
N LEU A 25 12.10 -26.79 -4.89
CA LEU A 25 13.30 -26.08 -4.42
C LEU A 25 13.08 -24.56 -4.38
N LYS A 26 12.45 -23.97 -5.40
CA LYS A 26 12.12 -22.53 -5.40
C LYS A 26 11.10 -22.14 -4.35
N PHE A 27 10.16 -23.03 -4.02
CA PHE A 27 9.23 -22.79 -2.93
C PHE A 27 9.96 -22.80 -1.57
N GLU A 28 10.89 -23.74 -1.35
CA GLU A 28 11.72 -23.80 -0.14
C GLU A 28 12.61 -22.54 0.01
N GLU A 29 13.18 -22.04 -1.10
CA GLU A 29 13.89 -20.76 -1.11
C GLU A 29 12.98 -19.59 -0.69
N ALA A 30 11.72 -19.59 -1.14
CA ALA A 30 10.75 -18.57 -0.75
C ALA A 30 10.41 -18.62 0.74
N GLU A 31 10.18 -19.81 1.30
CA GLU A 31 9.94 -20.02 2.73
C GLU A 31 11.15 -19.61 3.57
N THR A 32 12.36 -19.95 3.11
CA THR A 32 13.61 -19.53 3.76
C THR A 32 13.73 -18.00 3.78
N ALA A 33 13.47 -17.32 2.66
CA ALA A 33 13.47 -15.87 2.60
C ALA A 33 12.40 -15.26 3.52
N PHE A 34 11.22 -15.88 3.60
CA PHE A 34 10.12 -15.42 4.45
C PHE A 34 10.48 -15.50 5.93
N ASN A 35 11.06 -16.63 6.35
CA ASN A 35 11.53 -16.84 7.72
C ASN A 35 12.65 -15.84 8.10
N ASN A 36 13.45 -15.41 7.13
CA ASN A 36 14.44 -14.35 7.27
C ASN A 36 13.87 -12.92 7.15
N GLN A 37 12.54 -12.77 7.14
CA GLN A 37 11.81 -11.50 7.00
C GLN A 37 12.14 -10.73 5.70
N ASN A 38 12.65 -11.40 4.68
CA ASN A 38 12.96 -10.82 3.39
C ASN A 38 11.80 -11.02 2.40
N TYR A 39 10.71 -10.30 2.65
CA TYR A 39 9.45 -10.46 1.94
C TYR A 39 9.53 -10.13 0.44
N THR A 40 10.40 -9.19 0.05
CA THR A 40 10.66 -8.88 -1.36
C THR A 40 11.27 -10.06 -2.08
N THR A 41 12.28 -10.69 -1.47
CA THR A 41 12.91 -11.90 -2.02
C THR A 41 11.95 -13.09 -1.99
N THR A 42 11.11 -13.24 -0.97
CA THR A 42 10.04 -14.24 -0.94
C THR A 42 9.14 -14.14 -2.17
N ILE A 43 8.63 -12.94 -2.49
CA ILE A 43 7.76 -12.74 -3.65
C ILE A 43 8.47 -13.11 -4.96
N LYS A 44 9.75 -12.74 -5.10
CA LYS A 44 10.54 -13.11 -6.28
C LYS A 44 10.67 -14.63 -6.44
N HIS A 45 10.98 -15.35 -5.37
CA HIS A 45 11.06 -16.81 -5.42
C HIS A 45 9.70 -17.46 -5.70
N LEU A 46 8.60 -16.87 -5.20
CA LEU A 46 7.24 -17.32 -5.53
C LEU A 46 6.90 -17.11 -7.01
N ASP A 47 7.34 -16.02 -7.64
CA ASP A 47 7.18 -15.83 -9.08
C ASP A 47 7.92 -16.90 -9.90
N GLU A 48 9.14 -17.25 -9.47
CA GLU A 48 9.92 -18.33 -10.08
C GLU A 48 9.26 -19.70 -9.86
N PHE A 49 8.74 -19.96 -8.65
CA PHE A 49 7.97 -21.16 -8.32
C PHE A 49 6.73 -21.30 -9.20
N ASP A 50 5.85 -20.28 -9.24
CA ASP A 50 4.59 -20.33 -10.00
C ASP A 50 4.87 -20.52 -11.51
N LYS A 51 5.96 -19.94 -12.01
CA LYS A 51 6.42 -20.12 -13.40
C LYS A 51 6.88 -21.55 -13.69
N LEU A 52 7.66 -22.15 -12.79
CA LEU A 52 8.15 -23.54 -12.96
C LEU A 52 7.02 -24.55 -12.77
N TYR A 53 6.12 -24.29 -11.83
CA TYR A 53 4.95 -25.11 -11.55
C TYR A 53 3.87 -25.00 -12.65
N GLY A 54 3.87 -23.89 -13.40
CA GLY A 54 2.96 -23.64 -14.52
C GLY A 54 1.59 -23.10 -14.12
N SER A 55 1.35 -22.88 -12.82
CA SER A 55 0.13 -22.26 -12.31
C SER A 55 0.38 -21.66 -10.93
N ILE A 56 -0.50 -20.75 -10.54
CA ILE A 56 -0.52 -20.20 -9.17
C ILE A 56 -1.28 -21.16 -8.27
N THR A 57 -0.67 -21.54 -7.15
CA THR A 57 -1.24 -22.51 -6.19
C THR A 57 -1.80 -21.80 -4.94
N ALA A 58 -2.64 -22.49 -4.17
CA ALA A 58 -3.10 -21.97 -2.88
C ALA A 58 -1.93 -21.73 -1.90
N LYS A 59 -0.93 -22.63 -1.86
CA LYS A 59 0.26 -22.48 -0.99
C LYS A 59 1.09 -21.25 -1.36
N SER A 60 1.32 -21.01 -2.66
CA SER A 60 2.06 -19.82 -3.11
C SER A 60 1.26 -18.54 -2.94
N LEU A 61 -0.06 -18.57 -3.15
CA LEU A 61 -0.94 -17.44 -2.86
C LEU A 61 -0.88 -17.04 -1.40
N TYR A 62 -1.03 -17.98 -0.47
CA TYR A 62 -0.98 -17.70 0.96
C TYR A 62 0.33 -16.97 1.32
N LEU A 63 1.49 -17.55 0.98
CA LEU A 63 2.79 -16.97 1.31
C LEU A 63 3.00 -15.60 0.66
N ARG A 64 2.50 -15.42 -0.57
CA ARG A 64 2.53 -14.14 -1.29
C ARG A 64 1.70 -13.07 -0.58
N ILE A 65 0.47 -13.40 -0.16
CA ILE A 65 -0.44 -12.47 0.52
C ILE A 65 0.17 -11.99 1.84
N VAL A 66 0.64 -12.91 2.69
CA VAL A 66 1.23 -12.51 3.98
C VAL A 66 2.52 -11.71 3.78
N SER A 67 3.32 -12.01 2.76
CA SER A 67 4.51 -11.22 2.41
C SER A 67 4.16 -9.82 1.92
N GLN A 68 3.15 -9.71 1.05
CA GLN A 68 2.66 -8.42 0.54
C GLN A 68 2.05 -7.56 1.64
N ASP A 69 1.31 -8.15 2.59
CA ASP A 69 0.77 -7.45 3.76
C ASP A 69 1.90 -6.86 4.62
N LYS A 70 3.02 -7.58 4.81
CA LYS A 70 4.20 -7.07 5.52
C LYS A 70 4.94 -5.94 4.77
N LEU A 71 4.88 -5.92 3.45
CA LEU A 71 5.48 -4.86 2.62
C LEU A 71 4.57 -3.63 2.46
N PHE A 72 3.29 -3.79 2.75
CA PHE A 72 2.32 -2.71 2.57
C PHE A 72 2.45 -1.70 3.70
N GLU A 73 2.65 -0.44 3.33
CA GLU A 73 2.85 0.67 4.26
C GLU A 73 1.70 1.69 4.09
N PRO A 74 0.64 1.61 4.91
CA PRO A 74 -0.54 2.47 4.78
C PRO A 74 -0.22 3.97 4.82
N SER A 75 0.77 4.38 5.61
CA SER A 75 1.22 5.78 5.72
C SER A 75 1.83 6.31 4.42
N LYS A 76 2.34 5.44 3.54
CA LYS A 76 2.94 5.82 2.26
C LYS A 76 1.97 5.66 1.08
N LEU A 77 0.73 5.24 1.32
CA LEU A 77 -0.25 4.96 0.28
C LEU A 77 -0.55 6.19 -0.61
N TYR A 78 -0.64 7.37 0.00
CA TYR A 78 -0.97 8.62 -0.69
C TYR A 78 0.27 9.31 -1.29
N GLU A 79 1.48 8.87 -0.91
CA GLU A 79 2.74 9.44 -1.35
C GLU A 79 3.37 8.66 -2.51
N LYS A 80 3.31 7.32 -2.44
CA LYS A 80 4.01 6.41 -3.35
C LYS A 80 3.05 5.60 -4.21
N GLN A 81 3.17 5.76 -5.53
CA GLN A 81 2.37 5.01 -6.49
C GLN A 81 2.52 3.49 -6.34
N ASP A 82 3.71 3.01 -5.97
CA ASP A 82 3.99 1.58 -5.78
C ASP A 82 3.18 0.96 -4.64
N GLN A 83 2.82 1.74 -3.61
CA GLN A 83 1.96 1.26 -2.51
C GLN A 83 0.53 0.98 -2.99
N PHE A 84 0.01 1.80 -3.91
CA PHE A 84 -1.29 1.53 -4.53
C PHE A 84 -1.25 0.29 -5.46
N THR A 85 -0.15 0.13 -6.20
CA THR A 85 0.07 -1.09 -7.01
C THR A 85 0.13 -2.34 -6.13
N LEU A 86 0.85 -2.26 -5.01
CA LEU A 86 0.94 -3.34 -4.02
C LEU A 86 -0.44 -3.65 -3.40
N LEU A 87 -1.19 -2.63 -2.97
CA LEU A 87 -2.55 -2.78 -2.45
C LEU A 87 -3.48 -3.49 -3.44
N THR A 88 -3.42 -3.10 -4.72
CA THR A 88 -4.23 -3.70 -5.78
C THR A 88 -3.89 -5.17 -5.98
N SER A 89 -2.59 -5.49 -6.03
CA SER A 89 -2.09 -6.87 -6.15
C SER A 89 -2.49 -7.72 -4.94
N LEU A 90 -2.32 -7.18 -3.73
CA LEU A 90 -2.66 -7.84 -2.47
C LEU A 90 -4.14 -8.18 -2.39
N ARG A 91 -5.05 -7.25 -2.73
CA ARG A 91 -6.50 -7.52 -2.79
C ARG A 91 -6.84 -8.62 -3.79
N LYS A 92 -6.25 -8.57 -4.98
CA LYS A 92 -6.46 -9.57 -6.03
C LYS A 92 -6.05 -10.96 -5.55
N ASN A 93 -4.87 -11.07 -4.96
CA ASN A 93 -4.34 -12.34 -4.46
C ASN A 93 -5.18 -12.86 -3.28
N ALA A 94 -5.54 -11.99 -2.33
CA ALA A 94 -6.38 -12.37 -1.19
C ALA A 94 -7.75 -12.90 -1.65
N SER A 95 -8.38 -12.20 -2.60
CA SER A 95 -9.66 -12.64 -3.19
C SER A 95 -9.53 -13.98 -3.93
N ALA A 96 -8.45 -14.16 -4.69
CA ALA A 96 -8.18 -15.40 -5.41
C ALA A 96 -7.96 -16.59 -4.45
N TYR A 97 -7.23 -16.38 -3.35
CA TYR A 97 -7.01 -17.39 -2.33
C TYR A 97 -8.31 -17.79 -1.61
N LEU A 98 -9.08 -16.80 -1.14
CA LEU A 98 -10.35 -17.07 -0.44
C LEU A 98 -11.33 -17.85 -1.32
N LYS A 99 -11.36 -17.54 -2.62
CA LYS A 99 -12.15 -18.30 -3.60
C LYS A 99 -11.62 -19.72 -3.81
N ALA A 100 -10.30 -19.89 -3.92
CA ALA A 100 -9.70 -21.21 -4.09
C ALA A 100 -9.92 -22.13 -2.89
N MET A 101 -9.98 -21.56 -1.68
CA MET A 101 -10.13 -22.28 -0.41
C MET A 101 -11.58 -22.39 0.06
N GLU A 102 -12.56 -21.89 -0.69
CA GLU A 102 -13.98 -21.84 -0.27
C GLU A 102 -14.54 -23.23 0.07
N SER A 103 -14.06 -24.28 -0.59
CA SER A 103 -14.46 -25.68 -0.35
C SER A 103 -13.55 -26.47 0.60
N GLU A 104 -12.38 -25.93 1.00
CA GLU A 104 -11.36 -26.69 1.73
C GLU A 104 -11.43 -26.56 3.26
N GLY A 105 -12.46 -25.88 3.78
CA GLY A 105 -12.67 -25.69 5.22
C GLY A 105 -11.92 -24.49 5.80
N LEU A 106 -12.30 -24.09 7.02
CA LEU A 106 -11.81 -22.87 7.67
C LEU A 106 -10.59 -23.15 8.56
N ASP A 107 -9.43 -23.31 7.93
CA ASP A 107 -8.14 -23.41 8.64
C ASP A 107 -7.60 -22.04 9.08
N ASP A 108 -6.44 -22.05 9.75
CA ASP A 108 -5.80 -20.83 10.26
C ASP A 108 -5.34 -19.90 9.13
N ARG A 109 -4.89 -20.47 8.01
CA ARG A 109 -4.43 -19.70 6.83
C ARG A 109 -5.59 -18.96 6.18
N TYR A 110 -6.75 -19.61 6.05
CA TYR A 110 -7.98 -18.98 5.60
C TYR A 110 -8.36 -17.79 6.48
N ARG A 111 -8.35 -17.97 7.80
CA ARG A 111 -8.71 -16.90 8.75
C ARG A 111 -7.76 -15.72 8.67
N GLU A 112 -6.46 -15.98 8.51
CA GLU A 112 -5.46 -14.92 8.35
C GLU A 112 -5.69 -14.13 7.06
N VAL A 113 -5.83 -14.80 5.91
CA VAL A 113 -6.08 -14.14 4.62
C VAL A 113 -7.41 -13.40 4.63
N TYR A 114 -8.45 -13.97 5.25
CA TYR A 114 -9.73 -13.29 5.42
C TYR A 114 -9.57 -12.00 6.22
N THR A 115 -8.84 -12.05 7.33
CA THR A 115 -8.56 -10.88 8.17
C THR A 115 -7.79 -9.80 7.42
N ILE A 116 -6.77 -10.18 6.64
CA ILE A 116 -6.06 -9.27 5.74
C ILE A 116 -7.05 -8.66 4.76
N ASN A 117 -7.85 -9.47 4.05
CA ASN A 117 -8.82 -8.99 3.07
C ASN A 117 -9.83 -7.99 3.64
N GLN A 118 -10.29 -8.19 4.89
CA GLN A 118 -11.17 -7.24 5.58
C GLN A 118 -10.47 -5.91 5.86
N LYS A 119 -9.22 -5.92 6.36
CA LYS A 119 -8.43 -4.70 6.57
C LYS A 119 -8.26 -3.90 5.28
N LEU A 120 -8.09 -4.59 4.14
CA LEU A 120 -7.89 -3.90 2.86
C LEU A 120 -9.13 -3.13 2.38
N GLN A 121 -10.33 -3.41 2.91
CA GLN A 121 -11.56 -2.73 2.49
C GLN A 121 -11.60 -1.25 2.89
N GLN A 122 -10.79 -0.84 3.87
CA GLN A 122 -10.75 0.54 4.36
C GLN A 122 -10.00 1.52 3.43
N TYR A 123 -9.25 1.00 2.45
CA TYR A 123 -8.45 1.82 1.53
C TYR A 123 -9.19 2.10 0.21
N PRO A 124 -8.81 3.13 -0.56
CA PRO A 124 -9.39 3.41 -1.87
C PRO A 124 -9.41 2.17 -2.79
N GLN A 125 -10.55 1.90 -3.41
CA GLN A 125 -10.75 0.69 -4.23
C GLN A 125 -10.11 0.78 -5.61
N ASP A 126 -10.07 1.99 -6.16
CA ASP A 126 -9.54 2.29 -7.48
C ASP A 126 -8.70 3.57 -7.47
N LYS A 127 -7.99 3.79 -8.58
CA LYS A 127 -7.08 4.92 -8.74
C LYS A 127 -7.82 6.26 -8.78
N ALA A 128 -9.06 6.29 -9.28
CA ALA A 128 -9.85 7.51 -9.34
C ALA A 128 -10.27 7.96 -7.93
N THR A 129 -10.70 7.02 -7.10
CA THR A 129 -11.02 7.23 -5.68
C THR A 129 -9.79 7.71 -4.93
N LEU A 130 -8.62 7.08 -5.12
CA LEU A 130 -7.37 7.53 -4.52
C LEU A 130 -7.03 8.97 -4.94
N GLN A 131 -7.15 9.29 -6.23
CA GLN A 131 -6.89 10.64 -6.73
C GLN A 131 -7.86 11.67 -6.17
N ALA A 132 -9.15 11.33 -6.05
CA ALA A 132 -10.15 12.18 -5.44
C ALA A 132 -9.85 12.43 -3.95
N GLU A 133 -9.43 11.41 -3.21
CA GLU A 133 -9.01 11.57 -1.81
C GLU A 133 -7.75 12.45 -1.70
N ILE A 134 -6.74 12.27 -2.56
CA ILE A 134 -5.54 13.12 -2.61
C ILE A 134 -5.93 14.57 -2.94
N GLN A 135 -6.79 14.79 -3.94
CA GLN A 135 -7.24 16.12 -4.32
C GLN A 135 -7.98 16.80 -3.17
N ALA A 136 -8.89 16.09 -2.50
CA ALA A 136 -9.60 16.60 -1.33
C ALA A 136 -8.64 16.97 -0.18
N ILE A 137 -7.58 16.17 0.04
CA ILE A 137 -6.53 16.50 1.03
C ILE A 137 -5.83 17.82 0.64
N ASN A 138 -5.43 17.96 -0.63
CA ASN A 138 -4.73 19.16 -1.13
C ASN A 138 -5.62 20.41 -1.08
N ASP A 139 -6.88 20.31 -1.49
CA ASP A 139 -7.84 21.41 -1.46
C ASP A 139 -8.07 21.89 -0.01
N ASN A 140 -8.19 20.95 0.92
CA ASN A 140 -8.28 21.26 2.34
C ASN A 140 -7.01 21.94 2.85
N LEU A 141 -5.82 21.41 2.56
CA LEU A 141 -4.55 22.02 2.98
C LEU A 141 -4.43 23.47 2.47
N ASN A 142 -4.71 23.70 1.19
CA ASN A 142 -4.63 25.03 0.58
C ASN A 142 -5.61 26.02 1.23
N LYS A 143 -6.81 25.57 1.60
CA LYS A 143 -7.78 26.36 2.35
C LYS A 143 -7.25 26.84 3.71
N TYR A 144 -6.47 26.02 4.42
CA TYR A 144 -5.98 26.37 5.76
C TYR A 144 -4.64 27.10 5.76
N VAL A 145 -3.71 26.76 4.87
CA VAL A 145 -2.42 27.46 4.84
C VAL A 145 -2.56 28.89 4.31
N GLY A 146 -3.58 29.18 3.49
CA GLY A 146 -3.94 30.54 3.10
C GLY A 146 -4.29 31.48 4.27
N ILE A 147 -4.68 30.94 5.43
CA ILE A 147 -5.08 31.71 6.61
C ILE A 147 -3.87 32.11 7.47
N TYR A 148 -2.76 31.36 7.42
CA TYR A 148 -1.59 31.53 8.30
C TYR A 148 -0.47 32.43 7.75
N ASN A 149 -0.72 33.17 6.67
CA ASN A 149 0.33 33.97 6.01
C ASN A 149 0.57 35.36 6.63
N SER A 150 0.10 35.65 7.85
CA SER A 150 0.23 36.98 8.47
C SER A 150 1.29 37.13 9.56
N ASP A 151 1.87 36.07 10.14
CA ASP A 151 2.93 36.23 11.16
C ASP A 151 4.07 35.19 11.07
N PRO A 152 5.34 35.62 10.94
CA PRO A 152 6.47 34.73 10.75
C PRO A 152 7.12 34.39 12.09
N MET A 153 6.83 33.23 12.70
CA MET A 153 7.78 32.61 13.66
C MET A 153 7.49 31.17 14.12
N TYR A 154 6.60 30.41 13.49
CA TYR A 154 6.28 29.05 13.96
C TYR A 154 6.52 27.98 12.89
N ALA A 155 7.14 26.87 13.31
CA ALA A 155 7.10 25.62 12.58
C ALA A 155 5.75 24.95 12.86
N LEU A 156 5.02 24.56 11.81
CA LEU A 156 3.74 23.86 11.94
C LEU A 156 3.97 22.40 11.56
N GLN A 157 3.59 21.49 12.45
CA GLN A 157 3.48 20.08 12.09
C GLN A 157 2.03 19.79 11.70
N VAL A 158 1.84 19.34 10.46
CA VAL A 158 0.54 18.89 9.95
C VAL A 158 0.50 17.38 10.03
N GLU A 159 -0.44 16.84 10.82
CA GLU A 159 -0.70 15.42 10.90
C GLU A 159 -2.11 15.13 10.36
N ILE A 160 -2.23 14.22 9.40
CA ILE A 160 -3.52 13.75 8.87
C ILE A 160 -3.70 12.30 9.32
N THR A 161 -4.82 12.02 9.97
CA THR A 161 -5.15 10.68 10.46
C THR A 161 -6.52 10.25 9.92
N LYS A 162 -6.71 8.96 9.63
CA LYS A 162 -8.00 8.36 9.27
C LYS A 162 -8.18 7.10 10.11
N GLN A 163 -9.26 7.06 10.89
CA GLN A 163 -9.54 5.94 11.81
C GLN A 163 -8.37 5.60 12.76
N GLY A 164 -7.69 6.62 13.29
CA GLY A 164 -6.56 6.44 14.21
C GLY A 164 -5.22 6.08 13.57
N ASN A 165 -5.16 5.89 12.25
CA ASN A 165 -3.91 5.68 11.53
C ASN A 165 -3.41 7.00 10.93
N THR A 166 -2.17 7.39 11.25
CA THR A 166 -1.50 8.53 10.61
C THR A 166 -1.26 8.23 9.13
N LEU A 167 -1.93 8.99 8.28
CA LEU A 167 -1.81 8.93 6.82
C LEU A 167 -0.69 9.82 6.30
N PHE A 168 -0.38 10.90 7.02
CA PHE A 168 0.58 11.91 6.59
C PHE A 168 1.12 12.70 7.77
N THR A 169 2.40 13.07 7.73
CA THR A 169 3.02 13.99 8.68
C THR A 169 4.05 14.84 7.97
N GLU A 170 3.91 16.17 8.01
CA GLU A 170 4.88 17.10 7.43
C GLU A 170 5.19 18.25 8.40
N LEU A 171 6.47 18.64 8.44
CA LEU A 171 6.96 19.81 9.15
C LEU A 171 7.08 20.97 8.16
N LEU A 172 6.21 21.97 8.33
CA LEU A 172 6.26 23.22 7.60
C LEU A 172 7.24 24.16 8.30
N ASN A 173 8.49 24.17 7.85
CA ASN A 173 9.52 25.12 8.31
C ASN A 173 9.57 26.33 7.38
N LYS A 174 9.26 27.53 7.89
CA LYS A 174 9.47 28.78 7.14
C LYS A 174 10.73 29.49 7.65
N THR A 175 11.86 29.25 7.02
CA THR A 175 13.09 30.05 7.21
C THR A 175 13.20 31.08 6.09
N GLY A 176 12.76 32.32 6.34
CA GLY A 176 13.02 33.44 5.41
C GLY A 176 12.20 34.70 5.69
N PRO A 177 12.80 35.90 5.53
CA PRO A 177 12.12 37.17 5.75
C PRO A 177 11.00 37.43 4.71
N LYS A 178 10.00 38.20 5.15
CA LYS A 178 8.81 38.61 4.39
C LYS A 178 9.18 39.16 3.01
N SER A 179 8.81 38.46 1.93
CA SER A 179 8.25 39.04 0.69
C SER A 179 8.25 38.01 -0.45
N GLU A 180 7.26 37.12 -0.44
CA GLU A 180 6.55 36.69 -1.65
C GLU A 180 5.44 35.75 -1.21
N LYS A 181 4.25 35.91 -1.80
CA LYS A 181 3.22 34.87 -1.77
C LYS A 181 3.76 33.67 -2.56
N GLN A 182 4.68 32.91 -1.99
CA GLN A 182 5.01 31.61 -2.54
C GLN A 182 3.86 30.68 -2.13
N PRO A 183 3.04 30.18 -3.06
CA PRO A 183 2.20 29.04 -2.76
C PRO A 183 3.11 27.95 -2.22
N LEU A 184 2.68 27.22 -1.19
CA LEU A 184 3.33 25.97 -0.84
C LEU A 184 3.22 25.07 -2.06
N LYS A 185 4.29 25.05 -2.84
CA LYS A 185 4.41 24.18 -4.00
C LYS A 185 4.69 22.80 -3.46
N PHE A 186 3.65 21.98 -3.33
CA PHE A 186 3.82 20.57 -3.51
C PHE A 186 4.28 20.37 -4.95
N VAL A 187 5.57 20.06 -5.15
CA VAL A 187 6.08 19.69 -6.48
C VAL A 187 5.49 18.30 -6.81
N ARG A 188 4.28 18.31 -7.36
CA ARG A 188 4.07 17.58 -8.61
C ARG A 188 4.18 18.59 -9.74
N LYS A 189 4.94 18.22 -10.76
CA LYS A 189 4.83 18.79 -12.10
C LYS A 189 3.35 18.89 -12.44
N ASP A 190 2.94 20.09 -12.83
CA ASP A 190 1.71 20.43 -13.55
C ASP A 190 0.52 20.93 -12.67
N GLU A 191 0.40 22.27 -12.69
CA GLU A 191 -0.75 23.19 -12.57
C GLU A 191 -1.81 23.05 -11.44
N TYR A 192 -1.99 24.14 -10.65
CA TYR A 192 -3.20 25.00 -10.52
C TYR A 192 -3.16 25.80 -9.18
N ILE A 193 -3.75 27.01 -9.17
CA ILE A 193 -3.95 27.92 -8.02
C ILE A 193 -5.45 28.19 -7.89
N ILE A 194 -6.09 27.89 -6.75
CA ILE A 194 -7.45 28.37 -6.42
C ILE A 194 -7.60 28.62 -4.90
N GLU A 195 -8.45 29.60 -4.56
CA GLU A 195 -8.59 30.32 -3.29
C GLU A 195 -9.97 30.06 -2.63
N VAL A 196 -10.05 30.18 -1.28
CA VAL A 196 -11.21 30.62 -0.42
C VAL A 196 -12.06 29.61 0.45
N SER A 197 -11.99 29.88 1.78
CA SER A 197 -12.95 29.97 2.93
C SER A 197 -13.92 28.88 3.45
N ASN A 198 -14.10 28.94 4.78
CA ASN A 198 -15.20 28.47 5.65
C ASN A 198 -15.26 27.01 6.13
N THR A 199 -14.69 26.72 7.31
CA THR A 199 -15.03 25.57 8.17
C THR A 199 -14.53 25.79 9.60
N SER A 200 -15.31 25.33 10.59
CA SER A 200 -15.08 25.56 12.03
C SER A 200 -13.93 24.70 12.57
N LEU A 201 -12.86 25.34 13.03
CA LEU A 201 -11.71 24.73 13.71
C LEU A 201 -12.00 24.61 15.22
N LYS A 202 -11.69 23.46 15.83
CA LYS A 202 -11.68 23.31 17.29
C LYS A 202 -10.26 23.44 17.81
N PHE A 203 -10.00 24.49 18.59
CA PHE A 203 -8.74 24.65 19.29
C PHE A 203 -8.76 23.84 20.58
N ASN A 204 -7.75 23.00 20.76
CA ASN A 204 -7.46 22.33 22.02
C ASN A 204 -6.30 23.07 22.72
N PRO A 205 -6.60 23.83 23.79
CA PRO A 205 -5.58 24.62 24.49
C PRO A 205 -4.60 23.75 25.27
N ALA A 206 -4.95 22.53 25.65
CA ALA A 206 -4.10 21.65 26.47
C ALA A 206 -2.81 21.22 25.75
N ASN A 207 -2.85 21.17 24.42
CA ASN A 207 -1.75 20.72 23.57
C ASN A 207 -1.48 21.69 22.42
N ALA A 208 -1.97 22.93 22.52
CA ALA A 208 -1.84 23.98 21.51
C ALA A 208 -2.13 23.47 20.08
N SER A 209 -3.17 22.65 19.95
CA SER A 209 -3.49 21.99 18.68
C SER A 209 -4.83 22.43 18.13
N PHE A 210 -4.97 22.43 16.81
CA PHE A 210 -6.26 22.56 16.15
C PHE A 210 -6.64 21.22 15.57
N THR A 211 -7.83 20.75 15.93
CA THR A 211 -8.40 19.52 15.41
C THR A 211 -9.56 19.87 14.48
N MET A 212 -9.58 19.21 13.33
CA MET A 212 -10.73 19.24 12.43
C MET A 212 -11.04 17.82 11.95
N ASN A 213 -12.31 17.46 11.97
CA ASN A 213 -12.79 16.21 11.40
C ASN A 213 -13.60 16.52 10.14
N LEU A 214 -13.20 15.96 9.00
CA LEU A 214 -13.92 16.04 7.74
C LEU A 214 -14.07 14.63 7.18
N GLN A 215 -15.31 14.16 7.05
CA GLN A 215 -15.63 12.85 6.46
C GLN A 215 -14.87 11.68 7.11
N GLY A 216 -14.58 11.76 8.42
CA GLY A 216 -13.85 10.71 9.15
C GLY A 216 -12.32 10.80 9.06
N ILE A 217 -11.78 11.84 8.41
CA ILE A 217 -10.37 12.20 8.42
C ILE A 217 -10.17 13.30 9.47
N GLU A 218 -9.26 13.06 10.42
CA GLU A 218 -8.92 13.99 11.48
C GLU A 218 -7.57 14.67 11.17
N PHE A 219 -7.61 15.98 11.04
CA PHE A 219 -6.47 16.85 10.84
C PHE A 219 -6.07 17.43 12.20
N VAL A 220 -4.81 17.25 12.58
CA VAL A 220 -4.25 17.81 13.82
C VAL A 220 -3.09 18.72 13.46
N LEU A 221 -3.27 20.02 13.71
CA LEU A 221 -2.20 21.02 13.62
C LEU A 221 -1.60 21.17 15.00
N LYS A 222 -0.33 20.84 15.19
CA LYS A 222 0.38 21.02 16.47
C LYS A 222 1.35 22.20 16.33
N LYS A 223 1.30 23.12 17.28
CA LYS A 223 2.36 24.11 17.47
C LYS A 223 3.60 23.39 18.03
N GLN A 224 4.73 23.49 17.34
CA GLN A 224 6.04 23.13 17.91
C GLN A 224 6.65 24.32 18.66
#